data_AF-A0A1A8TGF0-F1
#
_entry.id   AF-A0A1A8TGF0-F1
#
_cell.length_a   1.000
_cell.length_b   1.000
_cell.length_c   1.000
_cell.angle_alpha   90.00
_cell.angle_beta   90.00
_cell.angle_gamma   90.00
#
_symmetry.space_group_name_H-M   'P 1'
#
loop_
_entity.id
_entity.type
_entity.pdbx_description
1 polymer ?
#
loop_
_entity_poly.entity_id
_entity_poly.type
_entity_poly.pdbx_seq_one_letter_code
_entity_poly.pdbx_strand_id
1 'polypeptide(L)'
;MQFLLPNSPQLPVASNHYSDCSYEEIVNLNGNHWRKILIIIAKLCSKQDEDWRIVRDQSIWRRATLFFTVADLPLCDEWQVIVGKTFYNDLPIPATAREIKVGQHQAFIENKRIWTPYLDYRQFPNALIDALREELGRNYD
;
A
#
# COMPACT_ATOMS: atom_id res chain seq x y z
N MET A 1 -8.12 4.12 1.37
CA MET A 1 -6.90 4.07 0.53
C MET A 1 -6.85 2.77 -0.26
N GLN A 2 -6.44 2.83 -1.51
CA GLN A 2 -6.44 1.72 -2.47
C GLN A 2 -5.01 1.36 -2.85
N PHE A 3 -4.71 0.08 -2.97
CA PHE A 3 -3.37 -0.41 -3.32
C PHE A 3 -3.46 -1.30 -4.55
N LEU A 4 -2.79 -0.91 -5.62
CA LEU A 4 -2.61 -1.75 -6.78
C LEU A 4 -1.32 -2.56 -6.63
N LEU A 5 -1.45 -3.87 -6.40
CA LEU A 5 -0.36 -4.80 -6.12
C LEU A 5 -0.16 -5.77 -7.30
N PRO A 6 1.07 -6.17 -7.63
CA PRO A 6 1.32 -7.02 -8.80
C PRO A 6 0.93 -8.48 -8.62
N ASN A 7 0.72 -8.95 -7.38
CA ASN A 7 0.34 -10.32 -7.10
C ASN A 7 -0.70 -10.34 -5.97
N SER A 8 -1.70 -11.21 -6.09
CA SER A 8 -2.67 -11.49 -5.04
C SER A 8 -2.12 -12.47 -4.00
N PRO A 9 -2.62 -12.45 -2.75
CA PRO A 9 -2.26 -13.48 -1.77
C PRO A 9 -2.92 -14.80 -2.15
N GLN A 10 -2.31 -15.90 -1.74
CA GLN A 10 -3.04 -17.15 -1.56
C GLN A 10 -4.07 -16.94 -0.43
N LEU A 11 -5.26 -17.49 -0.60
CA LEU A 11 -6.35 -17.40 0.36
C LEU A 11 -6.58 -18.77 1.02
N PRO A 12 -7.01 -18.81 2.30
CA PRO A 12 -7.54 -20.02 2.90
C PRO A 12 -8.67 -20.61 2.05
N VAL A 13 -8.82 -21.93 2.05
CA VAL A 13 -9.79 -22.66 1.21
C VAL A 13 -11.24 -22.18 1.43
N ALA A 14 -11.58 -21.74 2.64
CA ALA A 14 -12.91 -21.27 3.00
C ALA A 14 -13.17 -19.78 2.65
N SER A 15 -12.15 -19.05 2.18
CA SER A 15 -12.23 -17.61 1.94
C SER A 15 -12.34 -17.33 0.44
N ASN A 16 -13.37 -16.56 0.05
CA ASN A 16 -13.55 -16.14 -1.34
C ASN A 16 -12.80 -14.84 -1.65
N HIS A 17 -12.51 -14.03 -0.63
CA HIS A 17 -11.84 -12.76 -0.79
C HIS A 17 -10.84 -12.48 0.35
N TYR A 18 -9.79 -11.68 0.07
CA TYR A 18 -8.78 -11.36 1.08
C TYR A 18 -9.37 -10.61 2.29
N SER A 19 -10.46 -9.86 2.08
CA SER A 19 -11.11 -9.10 3.15
C SER A 19 -11.84 -9.96 4.17
N ASP A 20 -12.06 -11.24 3.84
CA ASP A 20 -12.67 -12.22 4.75
C ASP A 20 -11.63 -12.84 5.70
N CYS A 21 -10.34 -12.61 5.44
CA CYS A 21 -9.24 -13.21 6.18
C CYS A 21 -8.70 -12.25 7.25
N SER A 22 -8.26 -12.77 8.37
CA SER A 22 -7.40 -12.03 9.30
C SER A 22 -6.00 -11.79 8.71
N TYR A 23 -5.28 -10.82 9.30
CA TYR A 23 -3.86 -10.63 9.00
C TYR A 23 -3.04 -11.91 9.22
N GLU A 24 -3.31 -12.66 10.29
CA GLU A 24 -2.58 -13.88 10.62
C GLU A 24 -2.81 -14.98 9.60
N GLU A 25 -4.04 -15.19 9.12
CA GLU A 25 -4.34 -16.18 8.09
C GLU A 25 -3.58 -15.91 6.78
N ILE A 26 -3.59 -14.65 6.33
CA ILE A 26 -2.83 -14.26 5.13
C ILE A 26 -1.34 -14.49 5.34
N VAL A 27 -0.78 -14.09 6.48
CA VAL A 27 0.67 -14.24 6.76
C VAL A 27 1.08 -15.68 6.96
N ASN A 28 0.27 -16.51 7.62
CA ASN A 28 0.59 -17.92 7.83
C ASN A 28 0.65 -18.69 6.52
N LEU A 29 -0.23 -18.36 5.57
CA LEU A 29 -0.26 -19.01 4.25
C LEU A 29 0.80 -18.46 3.30
N ASN A 30 1.09 -17.16 3.34
CA ASN A 30 1.93 -16.48 2.35
C ASN A 30 3.34 -16.11 2.86
N GLY A 31 3.60 -16.31 4.14
CA GLY A 31 4.88 -16.09 4.80
C GLY A 31 5.32 -14.63 4.91
N ASN A 32 6.65 -14.47 5.07
CA ASN A 32 7.32 -13.19 5.32
C ASN A 32 7.05 -12.13 4.23
N HIS A 33 6.74 -12.57 3.01
CA HIS A 33 6.47 -11.65 1.91
C HIS A 33 5.24 -10.78 2.19
N TRP A 34 4.08 -11.42 2.38
CA TRP A 34 2.83 -10.71 2.67
C TRP A 34 2.83 -10.05 4.05
N ARG A 35 3.57 -10.59 5.03
CA ARG A 35 3.79 -9.89 6.31
C ARG A 35 4.35 -8.49 6.11
N LYS A 36 5.36 -8.32 5.25
CA LYS A 36 5.97 -7.00 5.01
C LYS A 36 4.98 -6.06 4.34
N ILE A 37 4.28 -6.53 3.31
CA ILE A 37 3.28 -5.78 2.56
C ILE A 37 2.21 -5.25 3.52
N LEU A 38 1.58 -6.13 4.31
CA LEU A 38 0.47 -5.74 5.20
C LEU A 38 0.92 -4.82 6.34
N ILE A 39 2.14 -4.97 6.86
CA ILE A 39 2.67 -4.03 7.85
C ILE A 39 2.87 -2.64 7.24
N ILE A 40 3.43 -2.55 6.04
CA ILE A 40 3.64 -1.26 5.38
C ILE A 40 2.30 -0.60 5.04
N ILE A 41 1.34 -1.38 4.50
CA ILE A 41 -0.04 -0.92 4.26
C ILE A 41 -0.65 -0.37 5.55
N ALA A 42 -0.59 -1.13 6.64
CA ALA A 42 -1.15 -0.69 7.92
C ALA A 42 -0.54 0.63 8.39
N LYS A 43 0.80 0.78 8.32
CA LYS A 43 1.48 2.03 8.67
C LYS A 43 1.03 3.21 7.82
N LEU A 44 0.92 3.03 6.50
CA LEU A 44 0.47 4.10 5.59
C LEU A 44 -1.00 4.47 5.81
N CYS A 45 -1.83 3.50 6.22
CA CYS A 45 -3.25 3.71 6.52
C CYS A 45 -3.53 4.27 7.92
N SER A 46 -2.56 4.22 8.82
CA SER A 46 -2.69 4.74 10.19
C SER A 46 -2.53 6.25 10.22
N LYS A 47 -3.40 6.91 11.00
CA LYS A 47 -3.21 8.31 11.38
C LYS A 47 -1.89 8.48 12.15
N GLN A 48 -1.37 9.70 12.25
CA GLN A 48 -0.05 9.97 12.85
C GLN A 48 0.10 9.34 14.25
N ASP A 49 -0.90 9.51 15.11
CA ASP A 49 -0.92 9.04 16.50
C ASP A 49 -1.63 7.68 16.70
N GLU A 50 -2.02 7.01 15.61
CA GLU A 50 -2.71 5.72 15.68
C GLU A 50 -1.70 4.55 15.70
N ASP A 51 -1.90 3.58 16.61
CA ASP A 51 -1.09 2.37 16.61
C ASP A 51 -1.42 1.52 15.38
N TRP A 52 -0.48 1.48 14.44
CA TRP A 52 -0.62 0.70 13.22
C TRP A 52 -0.80 -0.79 13.45
N ARG A 53 -0.43 -1.33 14.62
CA ARG A 53 -0.70 -2.73 14.97
C ARG A 53 -2.19 -2.99 15.13
N ILE A 54 -2.92 -2.06 15.74
CA ILE A 54 -4.39 -2.12 15.85
C ILE A 54 -5.01 -2.02 14.45
N VAL A 55 -4.50 -1.12 13.61
CA VAL A 55 -4.96 -1.04 12.21
C VAL A 55 -4.74 -2.36 11.49
N ARG A 56 -3.52 -2.92 11.54
CA ARG A 56 -3.16 -4.19 10.92
C ARG A 56 -4.06 -5.34 11.36
N ASP A 57 -4.26 -5.48 12.67
CA ASP A 57 -4.88 -6.68 13.23
C ASP A 57 -6.42 -6.62 13.21
N GLN A 58 -7.00 -5.41 13.30
CA GLN A 58 -8.45 -5.26 13.53
C GLN A 58 -9.20 -4.52 12.43
N SER A 59 -8.53 -3.70 11.61
CA SER A 59 -9.23 -2.81 10.68
C SER A 59 -8.56 -2.62 9.32
N ILE A 60 -7.56 -3.44 8.97
CA ILE A 60 -6.76 -3.25 7.76
C ILE A 60 -7.64 -3.24 6.51
N TRP A 61 -8.63 -4.13 6.40
CA TRP A 61 -9.55 -4.18 5.25
C TRP A 61 -10.63 -3.09 5.24
N ARG A 62 -10.84 -2.40 6.37
CA ARG A 62 -11.67 -1.19 6.41
C ARG A 62 -10.90 0.05 5.98
N ARG A 63 -9.56 0.02 6.05
CA ARG A 63 -8.67 1.15 5.73
C ARG A 63 -8.03 1.01 4.35
N ALA A 64 -7.81 -0.21 3.90
CA ALA A 64 -7.14 -0.56 2.66
C ALA A 64 -8.01 -1.48 1.78
N THR A 65 -8.10 -1.12 0.50
CA THR A 65 -8.64 -2.00 -0.55
C THR A 65 -7.52 -2.41 -1.47
N LEU A 66 -7.40 -3.70 -1.78
CA LEU A 66 -6.36 -4.24 -2.65
C LEU A 66 -6.95 -4.53 -4.03
N PHE A 67 -6.26 -4.05 -5.05
CA PHE A 67 -6.51 -4.35 -6.45
C PHE A 67 -5.28 -5.04 -7.03
N PHE A 68 -5.50 -5.92 -8.00
CA PHE A 68 -4.43 -6.69 -8.63
C PHE A 68 -4.34 -6.47 -10.15
N THR A 69 -5.27 -5.71 -10.71
CA THR A 69 -5.26 -5.29 -12.10
C THR A 69 -5.58 -3.80 -12.21
N VAL A 70 -5.08 -3.14 -13.25
CA VAL A 70 -5.38 -1.72 -13.52
C VAL A 70 -6.85 -1.53 -13.88
N ALA A 71 -7.46 -2.51 -14.55
CA ALA A 71 -8.85 -2.44 -15.00
C ALA A 71 -9.85 -2.40 -13.83
N ASP A 72 -9.51 -3.03 -12.71
CA ASP A 72 -10.35 -3.03 -11.50
C ASP A 72 -10.20 -1.77 -10.66
N LEU A 73 -9.19 -0.92 -10.94
CA LEU A 73 -8.91 0.26 -10.16
C LEU A 73 -9.97 1.35 -10.45
N PRO A 74 -10.77 1.77 -9.46
CA PRO A 74 -11.88 2.69 -9.71
C PRO A 74 -11.38 4.11 -9.98
N LEU A 75 -12.18 4.87 -10.73
CA LEU A 75 -12.06 6.33 -10.81
C LEU A 75 -12.76 6.94 -9.60
N CYS A 76 -11.99 7.25 -8.55
CA CYS A 76 -12.53 7.82 -7.32
C CYS A 76 -11.56 8.82 -6.69
N ASP A 77 -12.07 9.61 -5.76
CA ASP A 77 -11.31 10.64 -5.04
C ASP A 77 -10.60 10.10 -3.77
N GLU A 78 -10.13 8.85 -3.84
CA GLU A 78 -9.38 8.17 -2.78
C GLU A 78 -7.89 8.10 -3.15
N TRP A 79 -7.03 8.03 -2.14
CA TRP A 79 -5.61 7.75 -2.36
C TRP A 79 -5.41 6.39 -3.03
N GLN A 80 -4.63 6.35 -4.11
CA GLN A 80 -4.26 5.14 -4.86
C GLN A 80 -2.74 4.96 -4.82
N VAL A 81 -2.28 3.83 -4.30
CA VAL A 81 -0.88 3.47 -4.19
C VAL A 81 -0.55 2.41 -5.23
N ILE A 82 0.28 2.76 -6.21
CA ILE A 82 0.71 1.90 -7.30
C ILE A 82 2.05 1.26 -6.90
N VAL A 83 2.03 -0.04 -6.63
CA VAL A 83 3.15 -0.74 -5.99
C VAL A 83 4.07 -1.41 -6.99
N GLY A 84 5.35 -1.06 -6.94
CA GLY A 84 6.38 -1.62 -7.80
C GLY A 84 6.28 -1.11 -9.24
N LYS A 85 7.04 -1.75 -10.14
CA LYS A 85 7.20 -1.30 -11.53
C LYS A 85 6.30 -2.00 -12.53
N THR A 86 5.56 -3.03 -12.10
CA THR A 86 4.75 -3.88 -12.98
C THR A 86 3.74 -3.09 -13.81
N PHE A 87 3.18 -2.03 -13.24
CA PHE A 87 2.10 -1.26 -13.86
C PHE A 87 2.57 0.02 -14.57
N TYR A 88 3.88 0.25 -14.75
CA TYR A 88 4.37 1.52 -15.29
C TYR A 88 4.04 1.73 -16.77
N ASN A 89 3.76 0.68 -17.53
CA ASN A 89 3.32 0.83 -18.91
C ASN A 89 1.87 1.33 -18.98
N ASP A 90 1.00 0.80 -18.10
CA ASP A 90 -0.42 1.16 -18.07
C ASP A 90 -0.69 2.46 -17.28
N LEU A 91 0.09 2.67 -16.22
CA LEU A 91 0.04 3.81 -15.31
C LEU A 91 1.45 4.40 -15.15
N PRO A 92 1.99 5.06 -16.18
CA PRO A 92 3.32 5.67 -16.12
C PRO A 92 3.37 6.76 -15.05
N ILE A 93 4.57 6.96 -14.49
CA ILE A 93 4.84 8.09 -13.60
C ILE A 93 4.78 9.37 -14.45
N PRO A 94 3.88 10.31 -14.14
CA PRO A 94 3.81 11.59 -14.84
C PRO A 94 5.10 12.38 -14.70
N ALA A 95 5.51 13.11 -15.75
CA ALA A 95 6.70 13.98 -15.69
C ALA A 95 6.56 15.12 -14.67
N THR A 96 5.33 15.45 -14.30
CA THR A 96 4.94 16.45 -13.31
C THR A 96 4.84 15.89 -11.88
N ALA A 97 4.99 14.57 -11.70
CA ALA A 97 4.92 13.97 -10.39
C ALA A 97 6.07 14.46 -9.50
N ARG A 98 5.73 14.81 -8.26
CA ARG A 98 6.71 15.24 -7.28
C ARG A 98 7.44 14.02 -6.71
N GLU A 99 8.76 14.07 -6.70
CA GLU A 99 9.60 13.05 -6.10
C GLU A 99 9.70 13.24 -4.58
N ILE A 100 9.52 12.15 -3.83
CA ILE A 100 9.86 12.05 -2.41
C ILE A 100 11.03 11.10 -2.30
N LYS A 101 12.19 11.64 -1.94
CA LYS A 101 13.44 10.90 -1.90
C LYS A 101 14.01 10.82 -0.50
N VAL A 102 14.37 9.61 -0.09
CA VAL A 102 14.98 9.30 1.20
C VAL A 102 16.19 8.39 0.94
N GLY A 103 17.38 8.99 0.96
CA GLY A 103 18.63 8.30 0.60
C GLY A 103 18.57 7.82 -0.85
N GLN A 104 18.69 6.50 -1.04
CA GLN A 104 18.60 5.84 -2.35
C GLN A 104 17.18 5.39 -2.72
N HIS A 105 16.21 5.54 -1.80
CA HIS A 105 14.83 5.14 -2.02
C HIS A 105 13.98 6.34 -2.37
N GLN A 106 12.98 6.14 -3.23
CA GLN A 106 12.12 7.22 -3.69
C GLN A 106 10.72 6.71 -4.01
N ALA A 107 9.74 7.60 -3.86
CA ALA A 107 8.39 7.45 -4.35
C ALA A 107 7.99 8.71 -5.13
N PHE A 108 6.92 8.64 -5.89
CA PHE A 108 6.41 9.78 -6.66
C PHE A 108 4.96 10.04 -6.30
N ILE A 109 4.59 11.29 -6.15
CA ILE A 109 3.21 11.70 -5.87
C ILE A 109 2.72 12.64 -6.95
N GLU A 110 1.54 12.35 -7.48
CA GLU A 110 0.77 13.31 -8.27
C GLU A 110 -0.72 13.15 -7.94
N ASN A 111 -1.39 14.26 -7.63
CA ASN A 111 -2.77 14.27 -7.15
C ASN A 111 -2.92 13.27 -5.97
N LYS A 112 -3.93 12.40 -6.02
CA LYS A 112 -4.12 11.32 -5.04
C LYS A 112 -3.48 9.99 -5.45
N ARG A 113 -2.44 10.01 -6.29
CA ARG A 113 -1.70 8.81 -6.71
C ARG A 113 -0.27 8.83 -6.20
N ILE A 114 0.17 7.68 -5.71
CA ILE A 114 1.52 7.47 -5.21
C ILE A 114 2.13 6.27 -5.93
N TRP A 115 3.22 6.46 -6.66
CA TRP A 115 4.01 5.37 -7.23
C TRP A 115 5.13 5.03 -6.27
N THR A 116 5.15 3.77 -5.81
CA THR A 116 6.09 3.30 -4.80
C THR A 116 6.98 2.18 -5.35
N PRO A 117 8.19 1.99 -4.79
CA PRO A 117 8.89 0.72 -4.88
C PRO A 117 8.03 -0.41 -4.32
N TYR A 118 8.49 -1.65 -4.48
CA TYR A 118 7.77 -2.77 -3.88
C TYR A 118 7.69 -2.63 -2.35
N LEU A 119 6.58 -3.02 -1.74
CA LEU A 119 6.36 -2.93 -0.28
C LEU A 119 7.15 -4.00 0.49
N ASP A 120 8.47 -3.91 0.41
CA ASP A 120 9.46 -4.68 1.14
C ASP A 120 10.47 -3.70 1.75
N TYR A 121 10.84 -3.88 3.02
CA TYR A 121 11.75 -2.96 3.73
C TYR A 121 13.11 -2.72 3.07
N ARG A 122 13.58 -3.61 2.19
CA ARG A 122 14.79 -3.41 1.39
C ARG A 122 14.62 -2.34 0.32
N GLN A 123 13.39 -2.10 -0.13
CA GLN A 123 13.04 -1.14 -1.17
C GLN A 123 12.23 0.04 -0.62
N PHE A 124 11.51 -0.18 0.49
CA PHE A 124 10.58 0.73 1.13
C PHE A 124 10.89 0.83 2.64
N PRO A 125 12.00 1.50 3.01
CA PRO A 125 12.45 1.58 4.40
C PRO A 125 11.50 2.42 5.25
N ASN A 126 11.57 2.30 6.58
CA ASN A 126 10.73 3.08 7.51
C ASN A 126 10.81 4.59 7.24
N ALA A 127 11.99 5.12 6.91
CA ALA A 127 12.13 6.55 6.63
C ALA A 127 11.34 7.01 5.38
N LEU A 128 11.14 6.14 4.38
CA LEU A 128 10.24 6.44 3.25
C LEU A 128 8.76 6.29 3.65
N ILE A 129 8.43 5.34 4.54
CA ILE A 129 7.08 5.24 5.12
C ILE A 129 6.74 6.55 5.85
N ASP A 130 7.64 7.04 6.70
CA ASP A 130 7.42 8.22 7.52
C ASP A 130 7.25 9.48 6.65
N ALA A 131 8.13 9.66 5.66
CA ALA A 131 8.00 10.76 4.69
C ALA A 131 6.67 10.74 3.94
N LEU A 132 6.17 9.55 3.55
CA LEU A 132 4.87 9.44 2.88
C LEU A 132 3.69 9.65 3.83
N ARG A 133 3.80 9.24 5.09
CA ARG A 133 2.75 9.49 6.10
C ARG A 133 2.58 10.98 6.38
N GLU A 134 3.68 11.74 6.43
CA GLU A 134 3.63 13.20 6.55
C GLU A 134 2.86 13.84 5.39
N GLU A 135 3.13 13.38 4.16
CA GLU A 135 2.45 13.87 2.96
C GLU A 135 0.97 13.50 2.94
N LEU A 136 0.63 12.27 3.32
CA LEU A 136 -0.76 11.85 3.47
C LEU A 136 -1.49 12.67 4.54
N GLY A 137 -0.85 12.94 5.68
CA GLY A 137 -1.40 13.73 6.78
C GLY A 137 -1.73 15.17 6.41
N ARG A 138 -0.86 15.85 5.65
CA ARG A 138 -1.07 17.23 5.18
C ARG A 138 -2.29 17.42 4.26
N ASN A 139 -2.81 16.34 3.67
CA ASN A 139 -3.93 16.38 2.74
C ASN A 139 -5.29 16.02 3.39
N TYR A 140 -5.34 15.82 4.71
CA TYR A 140 -6.58 15.63 5.47
C TYR A 140 -7.07 16.91 6.18
N ASP A 141 -6.36 18.03 6.03
CA ASP A 141 -6.72 19.38 6.50
C ASP A 141 -7.26 20.25 5.34
#